data_AF-A0AAD4NUH7-F1
#
_entry.id   AF-A0AAD4NUH7-F1
#
_cell.length_a   1.000
_cell.length_b   1.000
_cell.length_c   1.000
_cell.angle_alpha   90.00
_cell.angle_beta   90.00
_cell.angle_gamma   90.00
#
_symmetry.space_group_name_H-M   'P 1'
#
loop_
_entity.id
_entity.type
_entity.pdbx_description
1 polymer ?
#
loop_
_entity_poly.entity_id
_entity_poly.type
_entity_poly.pdbx_seq_one_letter_code
_entity_poly.pdbx_strand_id
1 'polypeptide(L)'
;MTSPKDLEEQQQTLITPDQRQQAPPAPQPTTNPPSVMSRFSIPIDALTSRMNLGGRFDGLRNTSVSSRFANLRPISEFFDFKRVSKPANFGEVQSRVNYNLSYFSSNYAAVFVMLSIYSLLTNLSLLFVICLVVGGMFGIGKLEGNDLQIGSWRATTSQLYTALFVVAIPIGFWASPFSTALWLVGATGVTVVGHAAFMDKPIESAFSEEAV
;
A
#
# COMPACT_ATOMS: atom_id res chain seq x y z
N MET A 1 -27.35 -67.36 43.98
CA MET A 1 -26.29 -67.31 42.95
C MET A 1 -27.02 -67.26 41.62
N THR A 2 -27.23 -66.05 41.12
CA THR A 2 -28.05 -65.80 39.92
C THR A 2 -27.15 -65.15 38.89
N SER A 3 -27.18 -65.69 37.68
CA SER A 3 -26.20 -65.51 36.62
C SER A 3 -26.28 -64.09 36.01
N PRO A 4 -25.16 -63.44 35.65
CA PRO A 4 -25.17 -62.11 35.04
C PRO A 4 -25.83 -62.03 33.65
N LYS A 5 -26.35 -63.15 33.11
CA LYS A 5 -27.10 -63.19 31.85
C LYS A 5 -28.60 -62.95 32.01
N ASP A 6 -29.15 -63.13 33.22
CA ASP A 6 -30.59 -63.01 33.47
C ASP A 6 -31.04 -61.56 33.71
N LEU A 7 -30.10 -60.60 33.75
CA LEU A 7 -30.35 -59.16 33.92
C LEU A 7 -30.44 -58.40 32.59
N GLU A 8 -29.92 -58.95 31.49
CA GLU A 8 -29.97 -58.29 30.18
C GLU A 8 -31.30 -58.56 29.44
N GLU A 9 -31.93 -59.72 29.65
CA GLU A 9 -33.22 -60.03 28.98
C GLU A 9 -34.41 -59.24 29.56
N GLN A 10 -34.36 -58.82 30.83
CA GLN A 10 -35.43 -58.00 31.42
C GLN A 10 -35.35 -56.51 31.05
N GLN A 11 -34.21 -56.04 30.51
CA GLN A 11 -34.07 -54.66 30.06
C GLN A 11 -34.48 -54.45 28.60
N GLN A 12 -34.60 -55.52 27.81
CA GLN A 12 -34.99 -55.46 26.39
C GLN A 12 -36.51 -55.57 26.14
N THR A 13 -37.33 -55.82 27.16
CA THR A 13 -38.79 -56.00 27.00
C THR A 13 -39.64 -54.81 27.45
N LEU A 14 -39.04 -53.70 27.87
CA LEU A 14 -39.78 -52.54 28.39
C LEU A 14 -39.54 -51.23 27.61
N ILE A 15 -39.35 -51.27 26.29
CA ILE A 15 -39.53 -50.09 25.43
C ILE A 15 -40.11 -50.51 24.08
N THR A 16 -41.41 -50.82 24.04
CA THR A 16 -42.28 -50.69 22.84
C THR A 16 -43.73 -50.81 23.33
N PRO A 17 -44.51 -49.73 23.22
CA PRO A 17 -45.55 -49.66 22.18
C PRO A 17 -45.62 -48.22 21.62
N ASP A 18 -46.27 -47.83 20.52
CA ASP A 18 -47.38 -48.33 19.70
C ASP A 18 -47.18 -47.62 18.34
N GLN A 19 -46.77 -48.32 17.28
CA GLN A 19 -46.74 -47.78 15.91
C GLN A 19 -48.15 -47.89 15.33
N ARG A 20 -49.05 -47.03 15.80
CA ARG A 20 -50.33 -46.78 15.14
C ARG A 20 -50.34 -45.39 14.52
N GLN A 21 -50.34 -45.42 13.19
CA GLN A 21 -50.99 -44.47 12.27
C GLN A 21 -50.29 -43.11 12.07
N GLN A 22 -49.39 -43.07 11.08
CA GLN A 22 -49.11 -41.84 10.34
C GLN A 22 -49.26 -42.11 8.84
N ALA A 23 -50.29 -41.51 8.24
CA ALA A 23 -50.54 -41.54 6.80
C ALA A 23 -49.36 -40.95 6.02
N PRO A 24 -49.12 -41.37 4.76
CA PRO A 24 -48.06 -40.80 3.95
C PRO A 24 -48.28 -39.28 3.78
N PRO A 25 -47.24 -38.43 3.93
CA PRO A 25 -47.37 -37.00 3.72
C PRO A 25 -47.67 -36.72 2.24
N ALA A 26 -48.59 -35.79 1.99
CA ALA A 26 -48.89 -35.30 0.64
C ALA A 26 -47.62 -34.72 -0.01
N PRO A 27 -47.45 -34.82 -1.35
CA PRO A 27 -46.31 -34.21 -2.04
C PRO A 27 -46.33 -32.69 -1.81
N GLN A 28 -45.25 -32.17 -1.22
CA GLN A 28 -45.05 -30.74 -1.02
C GLN A 28 -44.91 -30.06 -2.38
N PRO A 29 -45.56 -28.91 -2.63
CA PRO A 29 -45.27 -28.12 -3.82
C PRO A 29 -43.81 -27.64 -3.72
N THR A 30 -42.98 -28.05 -4.67
CA THR A 30 -41.62 -27.53 -4.84
C THR A 30 -41.71 -26.05 -5.20
N THR A 31 -41.73 -25.17 -4.21
CA THR A 31 -41.43 -23.76 -4.43
C THR A 31 -39.92 -23.66 -4.54
N ASN A 32 -39.42 -23.71 -5.78
CA ASN A 32 -38.07 -23.27 -6.07
C ASN A 32 -37.89 -21.89 -5.42
N PRO A 33 -36.85 -21.64 -4.61
CA PRO A 33 -36.56 -20.28 -4.19
C PRO A 33 -36.42 -19.43 -5.46
N PRO A 34 -36.93 -18.19 -5.49
CA PRO A 34 -36.74 -17.33 -6.63
C PRO A 34 -35.24 -17.31 -6.91
N SER A 35 -34.86 -17.63 -8.16
CA SER A 35 -33.51 -17.48 -8.65
C SER A 35 -33.10 -16.05 -8.37
N VAL A 36 -32.34 -15.86 -7.28
CA VAL A 36 -31.66 -14.61 -6.98
C VAL A 36 -30.65 -14.48 -8.09
N MET A 37 -31.08 -13.84 -9.16
CA MET A 37 -30.22 -13.32 -10.21
C MET A 37 -29.11 -12.61 -9.47
N SER A 38 -27.88 -13.12 -9.55
CA SER A 38 -26.72 -12.48 -8.96
C SER A 38 -26.60 -11.13 -9.66
N ARG A 39 -27.23 -10.11 -9.07
CA ARG A 39 -27.00 -8.73 -9.44
C ARG A 39 -25.49 -8.60 -9.35
N PHE A 40 -24.87 -8.27 -10.48
CA PHE A 40 -23.45 -7.99 -10.59
C PHE A 40 -23.18 -6.71 -9.78
N SER A 41 -23.24 -6.83 -8.45
CA SER A 41 -22.84 -5.82 -7.50
C SER A 41 -21.33 -5.86 -7.52
N ILE A 42 -20.73 -5.07 -8.39
CA ILE A 42 -19.30 -4.80 -8.35
C ILE A 42 -19.04 -4.28 -6.92
N PRO A 43 -18.36 -5.04 -6.05
CA PRO A 43 -18.12 -4.60 -4.69
C PRO A 43 -17.03 -3.54 -4.77
N ILE A 44 -17.43 -2.30 -5.05
CA ILE A 44 -16.54 -1.14 -5.02
C ILE A 44 -15.85 -1.06 -3.66
N ASP A 45 -16.53 -1.48 -2.59
CA ASP A 45 -16.02 -1.62 -1.22
C ASP A 45 -14.85 -2.61 -1.09
N ALA A 46 -14.83 -3.69 -1.88
CA ALA A 46 -13.70 -4.61 -1.92
C ALA A 46 -12.51 -4.03 -2.71
N LEU A 47 -12.77 -3.18 -3.71
CA LEU A 47 -11.73 -2.46 -4.44
C LEU A 47 -11.11 -1.34 -3.60
N THR A 48 -11.93 -0.58 -2.86
CA THR A 48 -11.48 0.48 -1.94
C THR A 48 -10.83 -0.07 -0.69
N SER A 49 -11.27 -1.24 -0.19
CA SER A 49 -10.58 -1.93 0.90
C SER A 49 -9.19 -2.44 0.48
N ARG A 50 -9.03 -2.91 -0.76
CA ARG A 50 -7.72 -3.26 -1.36
C ARG A 50 -6.84 -2.04 -1.63
N MET A 51 -7.45 -0.89 -1.92
CA MET A 51 -6.80 0.42 -2.05
C MET A 51 -6.97 1.28 -0.79
N ASN A 52 -7.00 0.70 0.41
CA ASN A 52 -6.97 1.47 1.66
C ASN A 52 -5.59 2.13 1.84
N LEU A 53 -5.36 3.17 1.05
CA LEU A 53 -4.14 3.95 0.98
C LEU A 53 -4.03 4.85 2.23
N GLY A 54 -5.17 5.22 2.83
CA GLY A 54 -5.25 6.02 4.05
C GLY A 54 -4.66 5.30 5.25
N GLY A 55 -5.06 4.05 5.52
CA GLY A 55 -4.49 3.25 6.62
C GLY A 55 -3.00 2.93 6.43
N ARG A 56 -2.55 2.80 5.17
CA ARG A 56 -1.13 2.66 4.84
C ARG A 56 -0.36 3.97 5.07
N PHE A 57 -0.95 5.11 4.74
CA PHE A 57 -0.35 6.43 4.94
C PHE A 57 -0.24 6.80 6.42
N ASP A 58 -1.20 6.39 7.26
CA ASP A 58 -1.10 6.50 8.72
C ASP A 58 0.04 5.63 9.28
N GLY A 59 0.22 4.41 8.77
CA GLY A 59 1.37 3.57 9.11
C GLY A 59 2.72 4.19 8.72
N LEU A 60 2.77 4.94 7.61
CA LEU A 60 3.95 5.69 7.18
C LEU A 60 4.26 6.89 8.09
N ARG A 61 3.23 7.57 8.61
CA ARG A 61 3.39 8.71 9.55
C ARG A 61 3.79 8.28 10.95
N ASN A 62 3.33 7.12 11.42
CA ASN A 62 3.61 6.64 12.78
C ASN A 62 4.98 5.94 12.94
N THR A 63 5.68 5.65 11.85
CA THR A 63 7.00 5.01 11.89
C THR A 63 8.08 6.07 11.79
N SER A 64 8.83 6.30 12.88
CA SER A 64 9.91 7.29 12.90
C SER A 64 10.96 6.98 11.83
N VAL A 65 11.53 8.03 11.23
CA VAL A 65 12.60 7.91 10.22
C VAL A 65 13.76 7.07 10.76
N SER A 66 14.05 7.19 12.07
CA SER A 66 15.05 6.38 12.78
C SER A 66 14.74 4.87 12.79
N SER A 67 13.47 4.49 12.98
CA SER A 67 13.01 3.08 12.89
C SER A 67 13.09 2.52 11.45
N ARG A 68 12.89 3.38 10.45
CA ARG A 68 13.06 3.04 9.02
C ARG A 68 14.53 2.83 8.66
N PHE A 69 15.43 3.63 9.22
CA PHE A 69 16.88 3.46 9.11
C PHE A 69 17.36 2.20 9.84
N ALA A 70 16.80 1.87 11.00
CA ALA A 70 17.12 0.65 11.74
C ALA A 70 16.64 -0.64 11.01
N ASN A 71 15.64 -0.54 10.14
CA ASN A 71 15.14 -1.64 9.30
C ASN A 71 15.70 -1.62 7.87
N LEU A 72 16.70 -0.79 7.55
CA LEU A 72 17.38 -0.86 6.26
C LEU A 72 18.09 -2.21 6.16
N ARG A 73 17.58 -3.08 5.28
CA ARG A 73 18.22 -4.36 4.96
C ARG A 73 19.54 -4.07 4.24
N PRO A 74 20.63 -4.76 4.60
CA PRO A 74 21.95 -4.50 4.04
C PRO A 74 21.90 -4.55 2.51
N ILE A 75 22.52 -3.54 1.87
CA ILE A 75 22.50 -3.30 0.42
C ILE A 75 23.04 -4.51 -0.37
N SER A 76 23.82 -5.38 0.26
CA SER A 76 24.30 -6.66 -0.30
C SER A 76 23.18 -7.66 -0.62
N GLU A 77 22.07 -7.67 0.12
CA GLU A 77 20.90 -8.51 -0.21
C GLU A 77 20.10 -7.95 -1.38
N PHE A 78 20.18 -6.63 -1.62
CA PHE A 78 19.47 -5.95 -2.69
C PHE A 78 20.15 -6.13 -4.05
N PHE A 79 21.47 -6.31 -4.07
CA PHE A 79 22.25 -6.60 -5.29
C PHE A 79 22.69 -8.07 -5.39
N ASP A 80 21.90 -9.02 -4.89
CA ASP A 80 22.18 -10.45 -5.10
C ASP A 80 21.72 -10.91 -6.49
N PHE A 81 22.56 -10.64 -7.50
CA PHE A 81 22.35 -11.02 -8.90
C PHE A 81 22.24 -12.54 -9.14
N LYS A 82 22.44 -13.38 -8.11
CA LYS A 82 22.24 -14.84 -8.23
C LYS A 82 20.76 -15.25 -8.25
N ARG A 83 19.83 -14.35 -7.89
CA ARG A 83 18.37 -14.61 -7.83
C ARG A 83 17.60 -14.03 -9.00
N VAL A 84 18.30 -13.64 -10.06
CA VAL A 84 17.68 -13.17 -11.30
C VAL A 84 17.14 -14.37 -12.06
N SER A 85 15.82 -14.55 -12.09
CA SER A 85 15.18 -15.49 -13.00
C SER A 85 14.10 -14.84 -13.84
N LYS A 86 13.84 -15.45 -14.99
CA LYS A 86 12.79 -15.00 -15.90
C LYS A 86 11.44 -15.47 -15.36
N PRO A 87 10.47 -14.56 -15.13
CA PRO A 87 9.14 -14.96 -14.71
C PRO A 87 8.47 -15.78 -15.82
N ALA A 88 7.86 -16.91 -15.45
CA ALA A 88 7.20 -17.80 -16.41
C ALA A 88 5.83 -17.27 -16.85
N ASN A 89 5.11 -16.54 -15.98
CA ASN A 89 3.74 -16.04 -16.23
C ASN A 89 3.45 -14.69 -15.55
N PHE A 90 2.56 -13.88 -16.14
CA PHE A 90 2.15 -12.55 -15.61
C PHE A 90 1.53 -12.58 -14.20
N GLY A 91 0.82 -13.66 -13.83
CA GLY A 91 0.27 -13.81 -12.48
C GLY A 91 1.36 -14.00 -11.41
N GLU A 92 2.48 -14.62 -11.78
CA GLU A 92 3.63 -14.80 -10.90
C GLU A 92 4.39 -13.49 -10.72
N VAL A 93 4.51 -12.67 -11.77
CA VAL A 93 5.08 -11.32 -11.72
C VAL A 93 4.33 -10.47 -10.70
N GLN A 94 2.99 -10.49 -10.71
CA GLN A 94 2.21 -9.70 -9.77
C GLN A 94 2.42 -10.12 -8.30
N SER A 95 2.51 -11.44 -8.04
CA SER A 95 2.79 -11.98 -6.71
C SER A 95 4.22 -11.66 -6.25
N ARG A 96 5.20 -11.78 -7.14
CA ARG A 96 6.61 -11.43 -6.91
C ARG A 96 6.77 -9.94 -6.61
N VAL A 97 6.14 -9.06 -7.41
CA VAL A 97 6.19 -7.61 -7.20
C VAL A 97 5.58 -7.23 -5.86
N ASN A 98 4.39 -7.73 -5.50
CA ASN A 98 3.74 -7.35 -4.25
C ASN A 98 4.54 -7.80 -3.00
N TYR A 99 5.16 -8.99 -3.05
CA TYR A 99 6.03 -9.49 -1.98
C TYR A 99 7.34 -8.68 -1.89
N ASN A 100 8.06 -8.53 -3.00
CA ASN A 100 9.33 -7.82 -3.04
C ASN A 100 9.20 -6.33 -2.70
N LEU A 101 8.10 -5.69 -3.10
CA LEU A 101 7.84 -4.27 -2.81
C LEU A 101 7.65 -4.02 -1.32
N SER A 102 7.00 -4.95 -0.61
CA SER A 102 6.85 -4.90 0.85
C SER A 102 8.19 -5.21 1.55
N TYR A 103 8.87 -6.27 1.09
CA TYR A 103 10.12 -6.76 1.68
C TYR A 103 11.28 -5.75 1.59
N PHE A 104 11.45 -5.10 0.43
CA PHE A 104 12.51 -4.11 0.20
C PHE A 104 12.03 -2.65 0.24
N SER A 105 10.90 -2.37 0.90
CA SER A 105 10.28 -1.03 0.93
C SER A 105 11.22 0.09 1.39
N SER A 106 12.11 -0.15 2.34
CA SER A 106 13.10 0.84 2.81
C SER A 106 14.19 1.11 1.77
N ASN A 107 14.66 0.08 1.06
CA ASN A 107 15.66 0.20 0.00
C ASN A 107 15.09 0.94 -1.22
N TYR A 108 13.84 0.64 -1.59
CA TYR A 108 13.14 1.39 -2.65
C TYR A 108 12.87 2.84 -2.25
N ALA A 109 12.58 3.13 -0.98
CA ALA A 109 12.48 4.50 -0.47
C ALA A 109 13.83 5.24 -0.56
N ALA A 110 14.95 4.58 -0.24
CA ALA A 110 16.28 5.16 -0.40
C ALA A 110 16.60 5.47 -1.88
N VAL A 111 16.28 4.57 -2.81
CA VAL A 111 16.43 4.79 -4.26
C VAL A 111 15.56 5.97 -4.72
N PHE A 112 14.31 6.06 -4.25
CA PHE A 112 13.43 7.20 -4.54
C PHE A 112 14.04 8.52 -4.05
N VAL A 113 14.58 8.56 -2.84
CA VAL A 113 15.25 9.77 -2.30
C VAL A 113 16.49 10.13 -3.12
N MET A 114 17.34 9.15 -3.47
CA MET A 114 18.52 9.37 -4.30
C MET A 114 18.15 9.91 -5.69
N LEU A 115 17.15 9.32 -6.35
CA LEU A 115 16.63 9.81 -7.63
C LEU A 115 15.97 11.19 -7.50
N SER A 116 15.30 11.47 -6.38
CA SER A 116 14.74 12.80 -6.11
C SER A 116 15.82 13.85 -6.00
N ILE A 117 16.89 13.57 -5.24
CA ILE A 117 18.06 14.47 -5.13
C ILE A 117 18.71 14.65 -6.51
N TYR A 118 18.92 13.57 -7.26
CA TYR A 118 19.45 13.63 -8.62
C TYR A 118 18.59 14.52 -9.55
N SER A 119 17.26 14.37 -9.52
CA SER A 119 16.34 15.21 -10.29
C SER A 119 16.47 16.69 -9.94
N LEU A 120 16.60 17.01 -8.65
CA LEU A 120 16.76 18.39 -8.18
C LEU A 120 18.11 18.97 -8.61
N LEU A 121 19.20 18.20 -8.49
CA LEU A 121 20.53 18.64 -8.89
C LEU A 121 20.67 18.80 -10.41
N THR A 122 20.02 17.93 -11.19
CA THR A 122 20.01 18.02 -12.65
C THR A 122 19.19 19.22 -13.13
N ASN A 123 18.15 19.60 -12.38
CA ASN A 123 17.32 20.75 -12.70
C ASN A 123 17.54 21.90 -11.69
N LEU A 124 18.70 22.56 -11.83
CA LEU A 124 19.12 23.67 -10.95
C LEU A 124 18.10 24.81 -10.88
N SER A 125 17.38 25.07 -11.99
CA SER A 125 16.32 26.09 -12.02
C SER A 125 15.17 25.75 -11.08
N LEU A 126 14.76 24.47 -11.05
CA LEU A 126 13.71 24.00 -10.14
C LEU A 126 14.18 24.08 -8.68
N LEU A 127 15.42 23.66 -8.41
CA LEU A 127 16.03 23.82 -7.10
C LEU A 127 16.04 25.29 -6.65
N PHE A 128 16.43 26.20 -7.54
CA PHE A 128 16.44 27.63 -7.27
C PHE A 128 15.04 28.15 -6.93
N VAL A 129 14.00 27.77 -7.68
CA VAL A 129 12.61 28.19 -7.39
C VAL A 129 12.16 27.66 -6.02
N ILE A 130 12.47 26.41 -5.68
CA ILE A 130 12.17 25.86 -4.35
C ILE A 130 12.87 26.68 -3.27
N CYS A 131 14.17 26.93 -3.41
CA CYS A 131 14.93 27.74 -2.45
C CYS A 131 14.40 29.17 -2.33
N LEU A 132 14.01 29.80 -3.44
CA LEU A 132 13.43 31.14 -3.47
C LEU A 132 12.09 31.17 -2.74
N VAL A 133 11.20 30.21 -3.00
CA VAL A 133 9.88 30.16 -2.35
C VAL A 133 10.01 29.81 -0.88
N VAL A 134 10.74 28.75 -0.53
CA VAL A 134 10.92 28.33 0.88
C VAL A 134 11.66 29.39 1.67
N GLY A 135 12.77 29.91 1.13
CA GLY A 135 13.55 30.98 1.75
C GLY A 135 12.78 32.29 1.85
N GLY A 136 11.99 32.62 0.83
CA GLY A 136 11.11 33.79 0.81
C GLY A 136 9.99 33.68 1.85
N MET A 137 9.29 32.54 1.91
CA MET A 137 8.25 32.29 2.91
C MET A 137 8.83 32.27 4.33
N PHE A 138 10.00 31.65 4.54
CA PHE A 138 10.69 31.66 5.82
C PHE A 138 11.14 33.07 6.23
N GLY A 139 11.70 33.82 5.29
CA GLY A 139 12.12 35.20 5.49
C GLY A 139 10.95 36.10 5.87
N ILE A 140 9.84 36.04 5.13
CA ILE A 140 8.62 36.81 5.41
C ILE A 140 7.97 36.34 6.72
N GLY A 141 7.97 35.03 7.00
CA GLY A 141 7.45 34.49 8.26
C GLY A 141 8.21 35.02 9.48
N LYS A 142 9.51 35.27 9.34
CA LYS A 142 10.35 35.85 10.40
C LYS A 142 10.00 37.32 10.72
N LEU A 143 9.22 38.00 9.87
CA LEU A 143 8.75 39.35 10.16
C LEU A 143 7.57 39.37 11.13
N GLU A 144 6.93 38.23 11.42
CA GLU A 144 5.81 38.11 12.37
C GLU A 144 4.66 39.09 12.08
N GLY A 145 4.47 39.45 10.81
CA GLY A 145 3.44 40.40 10.37
C GLY A 145 3.84 41.87 10.48
N ASN A 146 5.06 42.17 10.93
CA ASN A 146 5.62 43.52 10.86
C ASN A 146 5.99 43.90 9.42
N ASP A 147 5.99 45.19 9.11
CA ASP A 147 6.42 45.67 7.80
C ASP A 147 7.95 45.67 7.72
N LEU A 148 8.49 45.21 6.58
CA LEU A 148 9.92 45.23 6.32
C LEU A 148 10.35 46.69 6.13
N GLN A 149 11.04 47.25 7.13
CA GLN A 149 11.67 48.56 7.03
C GLN A 149 13.17 48.40 6.82
N ILE A 150 13.63 48.69 5.60
CA ILE A 150 15.05 48.75 5.25
C ILE A 150 15.38 50.21 4.98
N GLY A 151 16.00 50.87 5.95
CA GLY A 151 16.27 52.32 5.88
C GLY A 151 14.99 53.14 5.78
N SER A 152 14.85 53.92 4.71
CA SER A 152 13.66 54.72 4.41
C SER A 152 12.56 53.97 3.64
N TRP A 153 12.82 52.72 3.22
CA TRP A 153 11.87 51.93 2.44
C TRP A 153 11.06 51.01 3.34
N ARG A 154 9.73 51.11 3.25
CA ARG A 154 8.78 50.26 3.97
C ARG A 154 8.01 49.40 2.97
N ALA A 155 8.09 48.09 3.13
CA ALA A 155 7.35 47.14 2.32
C ALA A 155 6.49 46.26 3.23
N THR A 156 5.21 46.16 2.89
CA THR A 156 4.25 45.40 3.71
C THR A 156 4.39 43.90 3.46
N THR A 157 4.00 43.09 4.46
CA THR A 157 4.04 41.64 4.34
C THR A 157 3.28 41.13 3.11
N SER A 158 2.13 41.74 2.78
CA SER A 158 1.36 41.41 1.57
C SER A 158 2.10 41.75 0.27
N GLN A 159 2.84 42.86 0.23
CA GLN A 159 3.66 43.23 -0.93
C GLN A 159 4.83 42.27 -1.10
N LEU A 160 5.46 41.81 -0.01
CA LEU A 160 6.54 40.82 -0.07
C LEU A 160 6.03 39.48 -0.61
N TYR A 161 4.89 38.98 -0.12
CA TYR A 161 4.29 37.75 -0.66
C TYR A 161 3.90 37.92 -2.13
N THR A 162 3.31 39.05 -2.50
CA THR A 162 2.93 39.34 -3.89
C THR A 162 4.17 39.36 -4.78
N ALA A 163 5.24 40.06 -4.39
CA ALA A 163 6.51 40.09 -5.12
C ALA A 163 7.13 38.69 -5.24
N LEU A 164 7.09 37.92 -4.15
CA LEU A 164 7.59 36.54 -4.14
C LEU A 164 6.86 35.69 -5.18
N PHE A 165 5.52 35.73 -5.23
CA PHE A 165 4.75 34.96 -6.20
C PHE A 165 4.92 35.48 -7.63
N VAL A 166 4.95 36.79 -7.84
CA VAL A 166 5.15 37.41 -9.16
C VAL A 166 6.49 37.01 -9.77
N VAL A 167 7.53 36.81 -8.95
CA VAL A 167 8.84 36.33 -9.42
C VAL A 167 8.88 34.80 -9.49
N ALA A 168 8.36 34.10 -8.49
CA ALA A 168 8.43 32.64 -8.41
C ALA A 168 7.62 31.94 -9.49
N ILE A 169 6.44 32.46 -9.86
CA ILE A 169 5.54 31.80 -10.81
C ILE A 169 6.17 31.72 -12.21
N PRO A 170 6.65 32.82 -12.83
CA PRO A 170 7.28 32.77 -14.15
C PRO A 170 8.52 31.86 -14.19
N ILE A 171 9.38 31.95 -13.17
CA ILE A 171 10.59 31.11 -13.09
C ILE A 171 10.18 29.65 -12.84
N GLY A 172 9.13 29.42 -12.07
CA GLY A 172 8.55 28.10 -11.82
C GLY A 172 8.01 27.45 -13.09
N PHE A 173 7.32 28.20 -13.96
CA PHE A 173 6.92 27.71 -15.27
C PHE A 173 8.11 27.33 -16.14
N TRP A 174 9.17 28.15 -16.12
CA TRP A 174 10.41 27.86 -16.86
C TRP A 174 11.11 26.59 -16.34
N ALA A 175 11.10 26.37 -15.02
CA ALA A 175 11.70 25.21 -14.38
C ALA A 175 10.99 23.88 -14.69
N SER A 176 9.83 23.91 -15.37
CA SER A 176 9.10 22.72 -15.85
C SER A 176 8.91 21.62 -14.79
N PRO A 177 8.35 21.94 -13.60
CA PRO A 177 8.26 21.01 -12.47
C PRO A 177 7.49 19.73 -12.79
N PHE A 178 6.48 19.81 -13.66
CA PHE A 178 5.70 18.66 -14.11
C PHE A 178 6.55 17.64 -14.88
N SER A 179 7.45 18.11 -15.75
CA SER A 179 8.35 17.22 -16.50
C SER A 179 9.29 16.48 -15.55
N THR A 180 9.88 17.20 -14.59
CA THR A 180 10.77 16.61 -13.58
C THR A 180 10.03 15.61 -12.69
N ALA A 181 8.79 15.92 -12.30
CA ALA A 181 7.96 15.00 -11.51
C ALA A 181 7.60 13.73 -12.30
N LEU A 182 7.17 13.87 -13.56
CA LEU A 182 6.88 12.71 -14.41
C LEU A 182 8.13 11.87 -14.69
N TRP A 183 9.28 12.51 -14.88
CA TRP A 183 10.56 11.82 -15.01
C TRP A 183 10.89 11.03 -13.74
N LEU A 184 10.75 11.65 -12.56
CA LEU A 184 11.02 11.00 -11.29
C LEU A 184 10.10 9.78 -11.06
N VAL A 185 8.80 9.93 -11.33
CA VAL A 185 7.82 8.83 -11.21
C VAL A 185 8.13 7.71 -12.21
N GLY A 186 8.47 8.05 -13.45
CA GLY A 186 8.84 7.07 -14.47
C GLY A 186 10.13 6.32 -14.12
N ALA A 187 11.19 7.05 -13.75
CA ALA A 187 12.48 6.48 -13.40
C ALA A 187 12.39 5.58 -12.16
N THR A 188 11.67 6.02 -11.13
CA THR A 188 11.45 5.22 -9.91
C THR A 188 10.58 4.01 -10.19
N GLY A 189 9.51 4.15 -10.98
CA GLY A 189 8.67 3.05 -11.42
C GLY A 189 9.44 1.99 -12.20
N VAL A 190 10.22 2.38 -13.21
CA VAL A 190 11.04 1.45 -14.00
C VAL A 190 12.11 0.78 -13.13
N THR A 191 12.76 1.53 -12.24
CA THR A 191 13.83 0.97 -11.38
C THR A 191 13.26 -0.02 -10.36
N VAL A 192 12.17 0.35 -9.67
CA VAL A 192 11.57 -0.47 -8.61
C VAL A 192 10.84 -1.68 -9.19
N VAL A 193 9.99 -1.46 -10.19
CA VAL A 193 9.21 -2.55 -10.82
C VAL A 193 10.12 -3.45 -11.64
N GLY A 194 11.10 -2.88 -12.36
CA GLY A 194 12.13 -3.66 -13.04
C GLY A 194 12.88 -4.55 -12.07
N HIS A 195 13.43 -3.99 -10.99
CA HIS A 195 14.12 -4.76 -9.97
C HIS A 195 13.24 -5.83 -9.31
N ALA A 196 12.00 -5.48 -8.94
CA ALA A 196 11.06 -6.40 -8.29
C ALA A 196 10.52 -7.51 -9.21
N ALA A 197 10.46 -7.27 -10.52
CA ALA A 197 10.01 -8.25 -11.51
C ALA A 197 11.09 -9.29 -11.85
N PHE A 198 12.37 -8.91 -11.73
CA PHE A 198 13.50 -9.81 -12.00
C PHE A 198 14.01 -10.56 -10.76
N MET A 199 13.67 -10.13 -9.54
CA MET A 199 14.06 -10.80 -8.29
C MET A 199 13.09 -11.93 -7.91
N ASP A 200 13.61 -13.16 -7.78
CA ASP A 200 12.84 -14.32 -7.30
C ASP A 200 12.42 -14.22 -5.83
N LYS A 201 11.29 -14.87 -5.51
CA LYS A 201 10.93 -15.15 -4.12
C LYS A 201 11.97 -16.08 -3.48
N PRO A 202 12.41 -15.84 -2.24
CA PRO A 202 13.28 -16.77 -1.54
C PRO A 202 12.61 -18.16 -1.42
N ILE A 203 13.39 -19.19 -1.75
CA ILE A 203 13.07 -20.64 -1.69
C ILE A 203 12.41 -21.09 -0.37
N GLU A 204 12.65 -20.41 0.75
CA GLU A 204 11.98 -20.66 2.04
C GLU A 204 10.44 -20.58 1.95
N SER A 205 9.91 -19.75 1.04
CA SER A 205 8.46 -19.66 0.81
C SER A 205 7.89 -20.82 -0.02
N ALA A 206 8.68 -21.43 -0.92
CA ALA A 206 8.29 -22.65 -1.63
C ALA A 206 8.28 -23.86 -0.67
N PHE A 207 9.22 -23.92 0.28
CA PHE A 207 9.24 -24.95 1.32
C PHE A 207 8.15 -24.78 2.39
N SER A 208 7.64 -23.55 2.58
CA SER A 208 6.52 -23.29 3.49
C SER A 208 5.17 -23.68 2.89
N GLU A 209 5.07 -23.74 1.56
CA GLU A 209 3.84 -24.08 0.82
C GLU A 209 3.76 -25.58 0.49
N GLU A 210 4.90 -26.29 0.48
CA GLU A 210 4.97 -27.75 0.30
C GLU A 210 4.84 -28.53 1.64
N ALA A 211 4.84 -27.82 2.77
CA ALA A 211 4.68 -28.40 4.12
C ALA A 211 3.25 -28.31 4.68
N VAL A 212 2.24 -28.04 3.85
CA VAL A 212 0.82 -27.99 4.25
C VAL A 212 -0.02 -28.95 3.42
#